data_AF-A0A972RW17-F1
#
_entry.id   AF-A0A972RW17-F1
#
_cell.length_a   1.000
_cell.length_b   1.000
_cell.length_c   1.000
_cell.angle_alpha   90.00
_cell.angle_beta   90.00
_cell.angle_gamma   90.00
#
_symmetry.space_group_name_H-M   'P 1'
#
loop_
_entity.id
_entity.type
_entity.pdbx_description
1 polymer ?
#
loop_
_entity_poly.entity_id
_entity_poly.type
_entity_poly.pdbx_seq_one_letter_code
_entity_poly.pdbx_strand_id
1 'polypeptide(L)'
;MTYFHRRIHLLLLSFALLLVSCATVTGPPVTEEERYQALVDILVVKWEEYLRDQQRVGDVLYRLLLVIKDKDGKKYPYLGIKVLKLEDLDAAEKEALERYTGRTFPVRGYLVTYVTPYYRQAGVKKFDVLDPEMGRLKIELGKPFKLKFIDGKELEILPQELRTRPVDFVIVDSEEINAWVTPAYVMYVTTALCRILPSDAQLAAVIGHELAHLKRGHIMKRQLLFTLRDIFGLVVGSLGGQAEDIYRLGTNFALLKFSRDQEREADFFGLYYAYLAGYDLDEVARTWVYLGAVLPRIKAPPFLLTHPITEERLARIRKIVRLIKEGKTFEDFMKEKSP
;
A
#
# COMPACT_ATOMS: atom_id res chain seq x y z
N MET A 1 -12.15 12.97 -1.97
CA MET A 1 -11.39 12.93 -3.23
C MET A 1 -11.17 11.48 -3.59
N THR A 2 -12.00 10.94 -4.48
CA THR A 2 -11.79 9.61 -5.05
C THR A 2 -10.77 9.80 -6.17
N TYR A 3 -9.50 9.46 -5.91
CA TYR A 3 -8.50 9.45 -6.96
C TYR A 3 -8.82 8.27 -7.87
N PHE A 4 -9.52 8.54 -8.97
CA PHE A 4 -9.48 7.66 -10.14
C PHE A 4 -8.04 7.64 -10.62
N HIS A 5 -7.26 6.68 -10.10
CA HIS A 5 -5.94 6.41 -10.62
C HIS A 5 -6.12 5.94 -12.07
N ARG A 6 -5.85 6.86 -13.01
CA ARG A 6 -5.54 6.49 -14.39
C ARG A 6 -4.21 5.75 -14.32
N ARG A 7 -4.22 4.47 -14.69
CA ARG A 7 -3.04 3.64 -14.99
C ARG A 7 -1.80 3.96 -14.15
N ILE A 8 -1.79 3.52 -12.90
CA ILE A 8 -0.55 2.93 -12.40
C ILE A 8 -0.83 1.46 -12.59
N HIS A 9 -0.31 0.92 -13.70
CA HIS A 9 -0.40 -0.46 -14.13
C HIS A 9 -0.91 -1.37 -13.01
N LEU A 10 -2.00 -2.10 -13.24
CA LEU A 10 -1.96 -3.49 -12.80
C LEU A 10 -0.61 -3.97 -13.33
N LEU A 11 0.37 -4.05 -12.45
CA LEU A 11 1.75 -4.43 -12.77
C LEU A 11 1.77 -5.93 -13.02
N LEU A 12 0.82 -6.41 -13.80
CA LEU A 12 1.10 -7.42 -14.78
C LEU A 12 2.01 -6.74 -15.80
N LEU A 13 3.29 -6.61 -15.43
CA LEU A 13 4.32 -6.83 -16.42
C LEU A 13 3.92 -8.15 -17.04
N SER A 14 3.27 -8.07 -18.20
CA SER A 14 3.25 -9.14 -19.18
C SER A 14 4.64 -9.72 -19.10
N PHE A 15 4.73 -10.97 -18.63
CA PHE A 15 5.97 -11.71 -18.61
C PHE A 15 6.38 -11.71 -20.08
N ALA A 16 7.18 -10.72 -20.49
CA ALA A 16 8.04 -10.85 -21.63
C ALA A 16 9.02 -11.91 -21.14
N LEU A 17 8.61 -13.18 -21.31
CA LEU A 17 9.48 -14.33 -21.27
C LEU A 17 10.56 -14.01 -22.30
N LEU A 18 11.58 -13.26 -21.87
CA LEU A 18 12.88 -13.19 -22.51
C LEU A 18 13.47 -14.58 -22.30
N LEU A 19 12.96 -15.54 -23.08
CA LEU A 19 13.62 -16.79 -23.32
C LEU A 19 14.92 -16.43 -24.04
N VAL A 20 15.97 -16.24 -23.25
CA VAL A 20 17.35 -16.28 -23.74
C VAL A 20 17.50 -17.68 -24.33
N SER A 21 17.38 -17.77 -25.65
CA SER A 21 17.44 -19.03 -26.38
C SER A 21 18.87 -19.56 -26.40
N CYS A 22 19.24 -20.27 -25.34
CA CYS A 22 20.20 -21.35 -25.40
C CYS A 22 19.55 -22.59 -24.81
N ALA A 23 18.44 -23.03 -25.42
CA ALA A 23 17.84 -24.31 -25.11
C ALA A 23 17.52 -25.01 -26.42
N THR A 24 18.23 -26.11 -26.67
CA THR A 24 17.80 -27.15 -27.60
C THR A 24 16.38 -27.59 -27.21
N VAL A 25 15.46 -27.60 -28.17
CA VAL A 25 14.06 -28.00 -27.95
C VAL A 25 14.04 -29.47 -27.52
N THR A 26 13.86 -29.72 -26.23
CA THR A 26 13.88 -31.06 -25.62
C THR A 26 12.49 -31.54 -25.19
N GLY A 27 11.42 -30.88 -25.68
CA GLY A 27 10.02 -31.21 -25.35
C GLY A 27 9.06 -31.16 -26.55
N PRO A 28 7.81 -31.63 -26.39
CA PRO A 28 6.79 -31.58 -27.44
C PRO A 28 6.47 -30.13 -27.85
N PRO A 29 6.03 -29.90 -29.11
CA PRO A 29 5.65 -28.58 -29.58
C PRO A 29 4.45 -28.05 -28.80
N VAL A 30 4.43 -26.74 -28.53
CA VAL A 30 3.35 -26.04 -27.80
C VAL A 30 2.65 -25.06 -28.74
N THR A 31 1.33 -25.17 -28.84
CA THR A 31 0.46 -24.29 -29.64
C THR A 31 0.31 -22.90 -29.01
N GLU A 32 -0.18 -21.93 -29.79
CA GLU A 32 -0.47 -20.60 -29.26
C GLU A 32 -1.61 -20.61 -28.22
N GLU A 33 -2.63 -21.44 -28.45
CA GLU A 33 -3.73 -21.64 -27.50
C GLU A 33 -3.22 -22.19 -26.17
N GLU A 34 -2.37 -23.23 -26.19
CA GLU A 34 -1.77 -23.77 -24.96
C GLU A 34 -0.93 -22.73 -24.20
N ARG A 35 -0.20 -21.86 -24.92
CA ARG A 35 0.54 -20.74 -24.28
C ARG A 35 -0.41 -19.71 -23.69
N TYR A 36 -1.50 -19.39 -24.37
CA TYR A 36 -2.51 -18.45 -23.89
C TYR A 36 -3.21 -18.99 -22.63
N GLN A 37 -3.61 -20.26 -22.64
CA GLN A 37 -4.18 -20.93 -21.46
C GLN A 37 -3.22 -20.94 -20.27
N ALA A 38 -1.94 -21.26 -20.51
CA ALA A 38 -0.92 -21.18 -19.47
C ALA A 38 -0.74 -19.76 -18.91
N LEU A 39 -0.80 -18.72 -19.76
CA LEU A 39 -0.78 -17.33 -19.32
C LEU A 39 -2.00 -17.02 -18.45
N VAL A 40 -3.21 -17.41 -18.87
CA VAL A 40 -4.45 -17.21 -18.10
C VAL A 40 -4.35 -17.91 -16.74
N ASP A 41 -3.83 -19.13 -16.66
CA ASP A 41 -3.65 -19.86 -15.40
C ASP A 41 -2.68 -19.14 -14.44
N ILE A 42 -1.58 -18.58 -14.96
CA ILE A 42 -0.68 -17.72 -14.17
C ILE A 42 -1.42 -16.48 -13.66
N LEU A 43 -2.22 -15.84 -14.53
CA LEU A 43 -2.97 -14.64 -14.20
C LEU A 43 -4.07 -14.90 -13.16
N VAL A 44 -4.68 -16.09 -13.14
CA VAL A 44 -5.66 -16.50 -12.11
C VAL A 44 -5.01 -16.45 -10.73
N VAL A 45 -3.83 -17.06 -10.58
CA VAL A 45 -3.07 -17.04 -9.32
C VAL A 45 -2.66 -15.61 -8.98
N LYS A 46 -2.22 -14.81 -9.96
CA LYS A 46 -1.89 -13.40 -9.71
C LYS A 46 -3.09 -12.59 -9.22
N TRP A 47 -4.29 -12.81 -9.74
CA TRP A 47 -5.51 -12.18 -9.25
C TRP A 47 -5.82 -12.56 -7.82
N GLU A 48 -5.72 -13.85 -7.49
CA GLU A 48 -5.90 -14.34 -6.12
C GLU A 48 -4.94 -13.65 -5.14
N GLU A 49 -3.65 -13.66 -5.45
CA GLU A 49 -2.59 -13.04 -4.66
C GLU A 49 -2.82 -11.52 -4.50
N TYR A 50 -3.07 -10.82 -5.61
CA TYR A 50 -3.27 -9.37 -5.61
C TYR A 50 -4.50 -8.96 -4.79
N LEU A 51 -5.62 -9.68 -4.95
CA LEU A 51 -6.86 -9.37 -4.24
C LEU A 51 -6.82 -9.76 -2.76
N ARG A 52 -5.99 -10.75 -2.40
CA ARG A 52 -5.68 -11.07 -1.00
C ARG A 52 -4.81 -9.98 -0.38
N ASP A 53 -3.75 -9.56 -1.07
CA ASP A 53 -2.85 -8.52 -0.58
C ASP A 53 -3.55 -7.16 -0.46
N GLN A 54 -4.43 -6.82 -1.43
CA GLN A 54 -5.29 -5.64 -1.32
C GLN A 54 -6.18 -5.69 -0.09
N GLN A 55 -6.76 -6.86 0.23
CA GLN A 55 -7.60 -7.02 1.41
C GLN A 55 -6.80 -6.82 2.69
N ARG A 56 -5.65 -7.50 2.81
CA ARG A 56 -4.76 -7.42 3.99
C ARG A 56 -4.27 -6.00 4.23
N VAL A 57 -3.65 -5.38 3.22
CA VAL A 57 -3.13 -4.00 3.32
C VAL A 57 -4.26 -3.02 3.58
N GLY A 58 -5.39 -3.18 2.90
CA GLY A 58 -6.54 -2.31 3.06
C GLY A 58 -7.11 -2.36 4.48
N ASP A 59 -7.35 -3.55 5.02
CA ASP A 59 -7.92 -3.73 6.36
C ASP A 59 -6.95 -3.25 7.45
N VAL A 60 -5.64 -3.55 7.30
CA VAL A 60 -4.60 -3.06 8.20
C VAL A 60 -4.54 -1.53 8.20
N LEU A 61 -4.43 -0.92 7.02
CA LEU A 61 -4.38 0.53 6.86
C LEU A 61 -5.66 1.18 7.43
N TYR A 62 -6.82 0.61 7.15
CA TYR A 62 -8.10 1.10 7.67
C TYR A 62 -8.10 1.13 9.20
N ARG A 63 -7.73 0.03 9.86
CA ARG A 63 -7.66 -0.04 11.33
C ARG A 63 -6.70 0.98 11.92
N LEU A 64 -5.53 1.15 11.30
CA LEU A 64 -4.54 2.16 11.73
C LEU A 64 -5.08 3.59 11.56
N LEU A 65 -5.72 3.91 10.43
CA LEU A 65 -6.26 5.25 10.16
C LEU A 65 -7.39 5.65 11.12
N LEU A 66 -8.15 4.69 11.67
CA LEU A 66 -9.19 4.97 12.66
C LEU A 66 -8.64 5.50 13.98
N VAL A 67 -7.44 5.08 14.37
CA VAL A 67 -6.86 5.40 15.69
C VAL A 67 -5.89 6.58 15.64
N ILE A 68 -5.36 6.89 14.45
CA ILE A 68 -4.49 8.04 14.22
C ILE A 68 -5.31 9.33 14.22
N LYS A 69 -4.86 10.30 15.02
CA LYS A 69 -5.46 11.64 15.11
C LYS A 69 -4.52 12.68 14.50
N ASP A 70 -5.09 13.61 13.75
CA ASP A 70 -4.42 14.85 13.39
C ASP A 70 -4.23 15.74 14.62
N LYS A 71 -3.18 16.56 14.64
CA LYS A 71 -2.85 17.44 15.78
C LYS A 71 -4.00 18.40 16.09
N ASP A 72 -4.69 18.87 15.04
CA ASP A 72 -5.78 19.83 15.15
C ASP A 72 -7.16 19.17 15.28
N GLY A 73 -7.21 17.83 15.44
CA GLY A 73 -8.47 17.09 15.52
C GLY A 73 -9.31 17.13 14.24
N LYS A 74 -8.68 17.46 13.10
CA LYS A 74 -9.36 17.66 11.82
C LYS A 74 -10.03 16.39 11.32
N LYS A 75 -11.23 16.57 10.77
CA LYS A 75 -12.10 15.50 10.25
C LYS A 75 -12.06 15.46 8.72
N TYR A 76 -12.14 14.27 8.17
CA TYR A 76 -12.10 14.03 6.73
C TYR A 76 -13.10 12.96 6.31
N PRO A 77 -13.82 13.16 5.19
CA PRO A 77 -14.62 12.09 4.61
C PRO A 77 -13.69 11.04 3.99
N TYR A 78 -14.01 9.76 4.19
CA TYR A 78 -13.24 8.64 3.69
C TYR A 78 -14.14 7.63 3.01
N LEU A 79 -13.93 7.41 1.70
CA LEU A 79 -14.74 6.50 0.90
C LEU A 79 -14.49 5.02 1.20
N GLY A 80 -13.28 4.65 1.62
CA GLY A 80 -12.97 3.27 2.00
C GLY A 80 -13.33 2.18 0.98
N ILE A 81 -13.42 2.52 -0.31
CA ILE A 81 -13.70 1.61 -1.42
C ILE A 81 -12.62 1.81 -2.48
N LYS A 82 -12.11 0.69 -3.00
CA LYS A 82 -11.27 0.69 -4.19
C LYS A 82 -11.97 0.07 -5.36
N VAL A 83 -11.66 0.66 -6.50
CA VAL A 83 -12.20 0.22 -7.77
C VAL A 83 -11.11 0.10 -8.82
N LEU A 84 -11.35 -0.79 -9.77
CA LEU A 84 -10.57 -0.98 -10.98
C LEU A 84 -11.46 -0.74 -12.19
N LYS A 85 -10.93 -0.07 -13.22
CA LYS A 85 -11.64 0.07 -14.49
C LYS A 85 -11.55 -1.22 -15.29
N LEU A 86 -12.69 -1.81 -15.63
CA LEU A 86 -12.74 -3.04 -16.43
C LEU A 86 -12.18 -2.84 -17.84
N GLU A 87 -12.35 -1.65 -18.41
CA GLU A 87 -11.84 -1.28 -19.74
C GLU A 87 -10.30 -1.12 -19.80
N ASP A 88 -9.62 -1.12 -18.65
CA ASP A 88 -8.16 -1.12 -18.58
C ASP A 88 -7.56 -2.54 -18.62
N LEU A 89 -8.38 -3.60 -18.51
CA LEU A 89 -7.94 -5.00 -18.56
C LEU A 89 -7.77 -5.50 -20.00
N ASP A 90 -6.71 -6.24 -20.26
CA ASP A 90 -6.60 -7.03 -21.48
C ASP A 90 -7.48 -8.29 -21.44
N ALA A 91 -7.53 -9.03 -22.57
CA ALA A 91 -8.38 -10.20 -22.70
C ALA A 91 -8.00 -11.33 -21.73
N ALA A 92 -6.70 -11.60 -21.55
CA ALA A 92 -6.22 -12.66 -20.68
C ALA A 92 -6.42 -12.30 -19.20
N GLU A 93 -6.18 -11.04 -18.83
CA GLU A 93 -6.44 -10.50 -17.50
C GLU A 93 -7.91 -10.60 -17.12
N LYS A 94 -8.79 -10.23 -18.05
CA LYS A 94 -10.24 -10.34 -17.85
C LYS A 94 -10.67 -11.79 -17.72
N GLU A 95 -10.25 -12.66 -18.62
CA GLU A 95 -10.59 -14.09 -18.57
C GLU A 95 -10.11 -14.72 -17.26
N ALA A 96 -8.88 -14.42 -16.83
CA ALA A 96 -8.34 -14.89 -15.57
C ALA A 96 -9.15 -14.40 -14.36
N LEU A 97 -9.60 -13.14 -14.36
CA LEU A 97 -10.47 -12.60 -13.33
C LEU A 97 -11.83 -13.33 -13.30
N GLU A 98 -12.41 -13.59 -14.47
CA GLU A 98 -13.69 -14.30 -14.60
C GLU A 98 -13.56 -15.75 -14.10
N ARG A 99 -12.47 -16.45 -14.43
CA ARG A 99 -12.14 -17.78 -13.90
C ARG A 99 -11.97 -17.78 -12.38
N TYR A 100 -11.17 -16.85 -11.85
CA TYR A 100 -10.93 -16.73 -10.41
C TYR A 100 -12.23 -16.47 -9.62
N THR A 101 -13.09 -15.59 -10.15
CA THR A 101 -14.31 -15.19 -9.45
C THR A 101 -15.52 -16.08 -9.73
N GLY A 102 -15.48 -16.89 -10.81
CA GLY A 102 -16.63 -17.63 -11.32
C GLY A 102 -17.76 -16.72 -11.84
N ARG A 103 -17.42 -15.50 -12.28
CA ARG A 103 -18.39 -14.48 -12.73
C ARG A 103 -17.95 -13.88 -14.06
N THR A 104 -18.91 -13.46 -14.88
CA THR A 104 -18.64 -12.67 -16.08
C THR A 104 -18.75 -11.18 -15.77
N PHE A 105 -17.88 -10.37 -16.38
CA PHE A 105 -17.88 -8.92 -16.20
C PHE A 105 -18.22 -8.17 -17.50
N PRO A 106 -18.88 -7.01 -17.42
CA PRO A 106 -19.12 -6.16 -18.58
C PRO A 106 -17.80 -5.64 -19.16
N VAL A 107 -17.86 -5.11 -20.39
CA VAL A 107 -16.67 -4.49 -21.03
C VAL A 107 -16.26 -3.20 -20.31
N ARG A 108 -17.23 -2.44 -19.79
CA ARG A 108 -17.00 -1.15 -19.12
C ARG A 108 -17.64 -1.15 -17.74
N GLY A 109 -17.04 -0.38 -16.83
CA GLY A 109 -17.49 -0.23 -15.45
C GLY A 109 -16.33 -0.16 -14.47
N TYR A 110 -16.65 0.16 -13.22
CA TYR A 110 -15.65 0.16 -12.14
C TYR A 110 -15.89 -1.03 -11.21
N LEU A 111 -15.06 -2.05 -11.33
CA LEU A 111 -15.08 -3.23 -10.48
C LEU A 111 -14.60 -2.88 -9.08
N VAL A 112 -15.40 -3.14 -8.06
CA VAL A 112 -15.01 -2.97 -6.67
C VAL A 112 -14.04 -4.08 -6.25
N THR A 113 -12.78 -3.74 -5.99
CA THR A 113 -11.73 -4.72 -5.64
C THR A 113 -11.47 -4.81 -4.13
N TYR A 114 -11.77 -3.76 -3.38
CA TYR A 114 -11.66 -3.73 -1.92
C TYR A 114 -12.72 -2.81 -1.32
N VAL A 115 -13.26 -3.21 -0.16
CA VAL A 115 -14.28 -2.49 0.60
C VAL A 115 -13.94 -2.60 2.07
N THR A 116 -13.82 -1.46 2.74
CA THR A 116 -13.64 -1.42 4.21
C THR A 116 -14.87 -1.94 4.96
N PRO A 117 -14.74 -2.39 6.21
CA PRO A 117 -15.86 -2.88 7.02
C PRO A 117 -17.08 -1.96 7.07
N TYR A 118 -16.89 -0.63 7.17
CA TYR A 118 -17.98 0.34 7.21
C TYR A 118 -18.86 0.29 5.94
N TYR A 119 -18.24 0.31 4.76
CA TYR A 119 -18.95 0.30 3.49
C TYR A 119 -19.52 -1.08 3.12
N ARG A 120 -18.91 -2.14 3.66
CA ARG A 120 -19.45 -3.50 3.55
C ARG A 120 -20.76 -3.63 4.30
N GLN A 121 -20.84 -3.07 5.52
CA GLN A 121 -22.08 -2.99 6.29
C GLN A 121 -23.13 -2.11 5.60
N ALA A 122 -22.70 -1.05 4.91
CA ALA A 122 -23.57 -0.20 4.10
C ALA A 122 -24.07 -0.86 2.79
N GLY A 123 -23.65 -2.10 2.50
CA GLY A 123 -24.19 -2.90 1.40
C GLY A 123 -23.39 -2.88 0.09
N VAL A 124 -22.17 -2.31 0.10
CA VAL A 124 -21.20 -2.43 -1.01
C VAL A 124 -20.44 -3.74 -0.87
N LYS A 125 -20.38 -4.53 -1.94
CA LYS A 125 -19.70 -5.84 -1.93
C LYS A 125 -18.47 -5.82 -2.84
N LYS A 126 -17.49 -6.66 -2.49
CA LYS A 126 -16.38 -6.97 -3.39
C LYS A 126 -16.94 -7.60 -4.67
N PHE A 127 -16.41 -7.19 -5.81
CA PHE A 127 -16.85 -7.54 -7.16
C PHE A 127 -18.22 -6.98 -7.58
N ASP A 128 -18.79 -6.04 -6.83
CA ASP A 128 -19.82 -5.18 -7.41
C ASP A 128 -19.22 -4.38 -8.57
N VAL A 129 -20.01 -4.09 -9.60
CA VAL A 129 -19.60 -3.25 -10.73
C VAL A 129 -20.38 -1.95 -10.68
N LEU A 130 -19.65 -0.86 -10.49
CA LEU A 130 -20.21 0.47 -10.50
C LEU A 130 -20.38 1.00 -11.92
N ASP A 131 -21.41 1.81 -12.10
CA ASP A 131 -21.78 2.44 -13.37
C ASP A 131 -20.60 3.27 -13.94
N PRO A 132 -20.17 3.01 -15.20
CA PRO A 132 -19.09 3.77 -15.83
C PRO A 132 -19.40 5.28 -15.97
N GLU A 133 -20.67 5.68 -16.00
CA GLU A 133 -21.11 7.06 -16.15
C GLU A 133 -21.02 7.90 -14.86
N MET A 134 -20.77 7.27 -13.70
CA MET A 134 -20.66 8.01 -12.43
C MET A 134 -19.56 9.07 -12.42
N GLY A 135 -18.55 8.96 -13.28
CA GLY A 135 -17.45 9.92 -13.34
C GLY A 135 -16.77 10.13 -11.99
N ARG A 136 -16.29 11.36 -11.73
CA ARG A 136 -15.62 11.69 -10.46
C ARG A 136 -16.63 11.91 -9.33
N LEU A 137 -16.66 10.99 -8.36
CA LEU A 137 -17.41 11.15 -7.11
C LEU A 137 -16.85 12.33 -6.27
N LYS A 138 -17.72 13.31 -6.00
CA LYS A 138 -17.47 14.36 -5.02
C LYS A 138 -18.05 13.89 -3.68
N ILE A 139 -17.18 13.86 -2.66
CA ILE A 139 -17.55 13.41 -1.31
C ILE A 139 -17.26 14.57 -0.36
N GLU A 140 -18.28 14.96 0.39
CA GLU A 140 -18.23 16.06 1.35
C GLU A 140 -18.50 15.53 2.76
N LEU A 141 -17.88 16.15 3.75
CA LEU A 141 -18.05 15.76 5.14
C LEU A 141 -19.52 15.96 5.57
N GLY A 142 -20.13 14.94 6.15
CA GLY A 142 -21.50 14.99 6.68
C GLY A 142 -22.62 14.99 5.63
N LYS A 143 -22.30 14.88 4.33
CA LYS A 143 -23.31 14.81 3.26
C LYS A 143 -23.32 13.41 2.62
N PRO A 144 -24.49 12.81 2.38
CA PRO A 144 -24.57 11.54 1.70
C PRO A 144 -24.14 11.66 0.23
N PHE A 145 -23.70 10.56 -0.34
CA PHE A 145 -23.41 10.44 -1.77
C PHE A 145 -24.06 9.16 -2.30
N LYS A 146 -24.33 9.14 -3.62
CA LYS A 146 -24.95 8.00 -4.30
C LYS A 146 -23.91 7.18 -5.04
N LEU A 147 -23.96 5.87 -4.87
CA LEU A 147 -23.28 4.87 -5.70
C LEU A 147 -24.31 4.24 -6.63
N LYS A 148 -24.04 4.29 -7.93
CA LYS A 148 -24.83 3.62 -8.96
C LYS A 148 -24.11 2.36 -9.42
N PHE A 149 -24.85 1.28 -9.52
CA PHE A 149 -24.34 -0.01 -9.96
C PHE A 149 -24.83 -0.28 -11.37
N ILE A 150 -24.09 -1.09 -12.11
CA ILE A 150 -24.42 -1.36 -13.53
C ILE A 150 -25.74 -2.12 -13.71
N ASP A 151 -26.22 -2.80 -12.66
CA ASP A 151 -27.50 -3.49 -12.61
C ASP A 151 -28.70 -2.57 -12.28
N GLY A 152 -28.46 -1.27 -12.19
CA GLY A 152 -29.48 -0.26 -11.86
C GLY A 152 -29.73 -0.06 -10.37
N LYS A 153 -29.06 -0.83 -9.49
CA LYS A 153 -29.11 -0.56 -8.04
C LYS A 153 -28.48 0.80 -7.76
N GLU A 154 -29.07 1.55 -6.82
CA GLU A 154 -28.47 2.76 -6.26
C GLU A 154 -28.36 2.61 -4.74
N LEU A 155 -27.23 3.06 -4.16
CA LEU A 155 -27.04 3.15 -2.71
C LEU A 155 -26.68 4.57 -2.31
N GLU A 156 -27.45 5.14 -1.38
CA GLU A 156 -27.13 6.43 -0.77
C GLU A 156 -26.47 6.18 0.60
N ILE A 157 -25.23 6.65 0.76
CA ILE A 157 -24.39 6.33 1.92
C ILE A 157 -23.74 7.61 2.45
N LEU A 158 -23.69 7.75 3.78
CA LEU A 158 -22.89 8.79 4.44
C LEU A 158 -21.41 8.41 4.44
N PRO A 159 -20.50 9.33 4.10
CA PRO A 159 -19.09 9.00 4.12
C PRO A 159 -18.59 8.77 5.54
N GLN A 160 -17.75 7.76 5.73
CA GLN A 160 -17.11 7.54 7.02
C GLN A 160 -16.21 8.72 7.36
N GLU A 161 -16.26 9.18 8.61
CA GLU A 161 -15.40 10.24 9.09
C GLU A 161 -14.11 9.65 9.69
N LEU A 162 -12.96 10.09 9.19
CA LEU A 162 -11.66 9.86 9.82
C LEU A 162 -11.18 11.14 10.52
N ARG A 163 -10.48 10.97 11.66
CA ARG A 163 -9.84 12.07 12.40
C ARG A 163 -8.43 12.39 11.92
N THR A 164 -8.11 11.94 10.72
CA THR A 164 -6.84 12.20 10.06
C THR A 164 -7.06 12.21 8.56
N ARG A 165 -6.19 12.93 7.82
CA ARG A 165 -6.27 12.93 6.37
C ARG A 165 -6.15 11.48 5.85
N PRO A 166 -7.12 11.00 5.05
CA PRO A 166 -7.11 9.64 4.54
C PRO A 166 -5.85 9.39 3.73
N VAL A 167 -5.33 8.17 3.86
CA VAL A 167 -4.22 7.67 3.06
C VAL A 167 -4.80 6.60 2.14
N ASP A 168 -4.63 6.78 0.84
CA ASP A 168 -4.92 5.73 -0.14
C ASP A 168 -3.76 4.73 -0.14
N PHE A 169 -3.93 3.57 -0.75
CA PHE A 169 -2.85 2.60 -0.91
C PHE A 169 -2.70 2.14 -2.36
N VAL A 170 -1.62 1.45 -2.68
CA VAL A 170 -1.39 0.76 -3.95
C VAL A 170 -0.56 -0.49 -3.67
N ILE A 171 -0.97 -1.62 -4.24
CA ILE A 171 -0.14 -2.82 -4.26
C ILE A 171 0.70 -2.77 -5.53
N VAL A 172 2.02 -2.89 -5.36
CA VAL A 172 2.99 -2.84 -6.45
C VAL A 172 3.47 -4.26 -6.70
N ASP A 173 3.25 -4.80 -7.90
CA ASP A 173 3.85 -6.09 -8.25
C ASP A 173 5.36 -5.88 -8.44
N SER A 174 6.13 -6.38 -7.48
CA SER A 174 7.57 -6.20 -7.43
C SER A 174 8.20 -7.28 -6.55
N GLU A 175 9.33 -7.80 -7.02
CA GLU A 175 10.19 -8.72 -6.26
C GLU A 175 10.97 -8.00 -5.15
N GLU A 176 11.02 -6.67 -5.19
CA GLU A 176 11.68 -5.86 -4.16
C GLU A 176 10.82 -5.80 -2.90
N ILE A 177 11.43 -6.08 -1.74
CA ILE A 177 10.75 -6.02 -0.45
C ILE A 177 10.73 -4.56 0.00
N ASN A 178 9.57 -3.90 -0.08
CA ASN A 178 9.44 -2.50 0.29
C ASN A 178 8.01 -2.05 0.61
N ALA A 179 7.90 -0.97 1.39
CA ALA A 179 6.70 -0.16 1.55
C ALA A 179 7.11 1.29 1.80
N TRP A 180 6.31 2.24 1.31
CA TRP A 180 6.57 3.66 1.53
C TRP A 180 5.30 4.48 1.39
N VAL A 181 5.30 5.68 1.98
CA VAL A 181 4.24 6.67 1.77
C VAL A 181 4.78 7.87 1.01
N THR A 182 3.94 8.42 0.13
CA THR A 182 4.24 9.64 -0.63
C THR A 182 3.66 10.90 0.02
N PRO A 183 4.18 12.09 -0.28
CA PRO A 183 3.57 13.37 0.14
C PRO A 183 2.11 13.53 -0.31
N ALA A 184 1.69 12.80 -1.34
CA ALA A 184 0.33 12.77 -1.87
C ALA A 184 -0.64 11.90 -1.03
N TYR A 185 -0.22 11.36 0.12
CA TYR A 185 -1.01 10.47 0.98
C TYR A 185 -1.38 9.16 0.28
N VAL A 186 -0.42 8.57 -0.44
CA VAL A 186 -0.54 7.23 -1.04
C VAL A 186 0.52 6.31 -0.46
N MET A 187 0.07 5.21 0.16
CA MET A 187 0.87 4.10 0.71
C MET A 187 1.11 3.05 -0.37
N TYR A 188 2.36 2.83 -0.75
CA TYR A 188 2.73 1.76 -1.66
C TYR A 188 3.27 0.57 -0.84
N VAL A 189 2.84 -0.64 -1.20
CA VAL A 189 3.29 -1.89 -0.57
C VAL A 189 3.60 -2.87 -1.69
N THR A 190 4.77 -3.51 -1.67
CA THR A 190 5.13 -4.48 -2.71
C THR A 190 4.55 -5.87 -2.43
N THR A 191 4.26 -6.63 -3.49
CA THR A 191 3.82 -8.04 -3.38
C THR A 191 4.85 -8.90 -2.65
N ALA A 192 6.16 -8.68 -2.87
CA ALA A 192 7.21 -9.36 -2.13
C ALA A 192 7.17 -9.11 -0.61
N LEU A 193 6.88 -7.87 -0.17
CA LEU A 193 6.71 -7.58 1.25
C LEU A 193 5.46 -8.28 1.82
N CYS A 194 4.34 -8.28 1.11
CA CYS A 194 3.13 -8.98 1.55
C CYS A 194 3.35 -10.49 1.73
N ARG A 195 4.13 -11.11 0.83
CA ARG A 195 4.48 -12.55 0.89
C ARG A 195 5.39 -12.89 2.05
N ILE A 196 6.37 -12.03 2.38
CA ILE A 196 7.33 -12.33 3.44
C ILE A 196 6.75 -12.11 4.84
N LEU A 197 5.76 -11.23 5.00
CA LEU A 197 5.13 -10.94 6.28
C LEU A 197 3.96 -11.91 6.56
N PRO A 198 4.12 -12.86 7.49
CA PRO A 198 3.17 -13.95 7.71
C PRO A 198 1.85 -13.52 8.38
N SER A 199 1.78 -12.33 8.97
CA SER A 199 0.59 -11.88 9.70
C SER A 199 0.27 -10.40 9.48
N ASP A 200 -1.00 -10.06 9.74
CA ASP A 200 -1.48 -8.68 9.64
C ASP A 200 -0.92 -7.79 10.75
N ALA A 201 -0.53 -8.37 11.90
CA ALA A 201 0.18 -7.62 12.95
C ALA A 201 1.58 -7.18 12.48
N GLN A 202 2.29 -8.04 11.75
CA GLN A 202 3.58 -7.68 11.18
C GLN A 202 3.46 -6.68 10.03
N LEU A 203 2.43 -6.83 9.19
CA LEU A 203 2.09 -5.83 8.18
C LEU A 203 1.72 -4.48 8.83
N ALA A 204 0.99 -4.49 9.96
CA ALA A 204 0.67 -3.30 10.73
C ALA A 204 1.89 -2.62 11.32
N ALA A 205 2.95 -3.36 11.68
CA ALA A 205 4.20 -2.78 12.13
C ALA A 205 4.85 -1.92 11.03
N VAL A 206 4.95 -2.46 9.81
CA VAL A 206 5.55 -1.75 8.67
C VAL A 206 4.66 -0.59 8.20
N ILE A 207 3.37 -0.82 8.00
CA ILE A 207 2.42 0.24 7.58
C ILE A 207 2.32 1.33 8.67
N GLY A 208 2.31 0.95 9.95
CA GLY A 208 2.31 1.87 11.08
C GLY A 208 3.55 2.75 11.12
N HIS A 209 4.73 2.17 10.86
CA HIS A 209 6.00 2.89 10.76
C HIS A 209 5.99 3.93 9.63
N GLU A 210 5.54 3.53 8.44
CA GLU A 210 5.43 4.44 7.29
C GLU A 210 4.38 5.55 7.50
N LEU A 211 3.27 5.22 8.16
CA LEU A 211 2.28 6.23 8.58
C LEU A 211 2.87 7.18 9.61
N ALA A 212 3.71 6.71 10.54
CA ALA A 212 4.38 7.59 11.49
C ALA A 212 5.31 8.57 10.77
N HIS A 213 6.10 8.13 9.77
CA HIS A 213 6.87 9.05 8.94
C HIS A 213 6.01 10.13 8.28
N LEU A 214 4.83 9.76 7.76
CA LEU A 214 3.88 10.72 7.19
C LEU A 214 3.36 11.70 8.25
N LYS A 215 2.80 11.18 9.34
CA LYS A 215 2.07 12.00 10.33
C LYS A 215 3.00 12.87 11.18
N ARG A 216 4.27 12.49 11.31
CA ARG A 216 5.31 13.29 11.97
C ARG A 216 5.99 14.31 11.05
N GLY A 217 5.63 14.35 9.77
CA GLY A 217 6.14 15.34 8.83
C GLY A 217 7.50 15.00 8.23
N HIS A 218 8.02 13.78 8.44
CA HIS A 218 9.33 13.37 7.94
C HIS A 218 9.36 13.37 6.42
N ILE A 219 8.26 12.93 5.80
CA ILE A 219 8.09 12.85 4.34
C ILE A 219 8.11 14.25 3.72
N MET A 220 7.45 15.24 4.33
CA MET A 220 7.41 16.61 3.82
C MET A 220 8.77 17.31 3.97
N LYS A 221 9.47 17.08 5.09
CA LYS A 221 10.85 17.57 5.28
C LYS A 221 11.80 16.97 4.24
N ARG A 222 11.64 15.69 3.91
CA ARG A 222 12.38 14.98 2.86
C ARG A 222 12.09 15.52 1.47
N GLN A 223 10.82 15.81 1.15
CA GLN A 223 10.44 16.44 -0.12
C GLN A 223 11.10 17.81 -0.28
N LEU A 224 11.11 18.63 0.77
CA LEU A 224 11.78 19.93 0.74
C LEU A 224 13.29 19.79 0.46
N LEU A 225 13.97 18.84 1.12
CA LEU A 225 15.38 18.57 0.86
C LEU A 225 15.64 18.07 -0.56
N PHE A 226 14.76 17.23 -1.11
CA PHE A 226 14.85 16.76 -2.50
C PHE A 226 14.63 17.90 -3.50
N THR A 227 13.57 18.71 -3.32
CA THR A 227 13.31 19.88 -4.16
C THR A 227 14.44 20.90 -4.10
N LEU A 228 15.04 21.14 -2.92
CA LEU A 228 16.23 22.00 -2.81
C LEU A 228 17.42 21.41 -3.55
N ARG A 229 17.62 20.08 -3.46
CA ARG A 229 18.70 19.38 -4.16
C ARG A 229 18.50 19.39 -5.68
N ASP A 230 17.26 19.28 -6.15
CA ASP A 230 16.89 19.41 -7.56
C ASP A 230 17.01 20.85 -8.05
N ILE A 231 16.69 21.87 -7.23
CA ILE A 231 16.92 23.28 -7.59
C ILE A 231 18.42 23.56 -7.73
N PHE A 232 19.27 22.99 -6.86
CA PHE A 232 20.72 23.03 -7.02
C PHE A 232 21.22 22.17 -8.20
N GLY A 233 20.52 21.08 -8.50
CA GLY A 233 20.76 20.22 -9.66
C GLY A 233 20.27 20.82 -10.98
N LEU A 234 19.33 21.77 -10.95
CA LEU A 234 18.71 22.45 -12.09
C LEU A 234 19.61 23.49 -12.76
N VAL A 235 20.85 23.65 -12.30
CA VAL A 235 21.93 24.21 -13.13
C VAL A 235 22.36 23.20 -14.21
N VAL A 236 21.94 21.93 -14.12
CA VAL A 236 22.25 20.85 -15.04
C VAL A 236 21.00 19.97 -15.30
N GLY A 237 20.21 20.32 -16.32
CA GLY A 237 19.31 19.36 -16.97
C GLY A 237 17.82 19.60 -16.77
N SER A 238 17.17 19.94 -17.88
CA SER A 238 15.73 20.17 -18.04
C SER A 238 14.97 18.90 -18.47
N LEU A 239 13.63 19.00 -18.44
CA LEU A 239 12.60 18.14 -19.11
C LEU A 239 12.19 16.88 -18.31
N GLY A 240 10.96 16.37 -18.28
CA GLY A 240 9.66 16.62 -18.95
C GLY A 240 8.75 15.44 -18.54
N GLY A 241 7.44 15.63 -18.33
CA GLY A 241 6.60 14.69 -17.55
C GLY A 241 5.78 13.64 -18.31
N GLN A 242 5.81 12.39 -17.82
CA GLN A 242 4.87 11.28 -18.06
C GLN A 242 4.67 10.43 -16.78
N ALA A 243 3.70 9.49 -16.77
CA ALA A 243 3.37 8.65 -15.59
C ALA A 243 4.53 7.75 -15.13
N GLU A 244 5.43 7.38 -16.04
CA GLU A 244 6.71 6.71 -15.74
C GLU A 244 7.60 7.57 -14.84
N ASP A 245 7.49 8.90 -14.94
CA ASP A 245 8.18 9.83 -14.05
C ASP A 245 7.59 9.85 -12.66
N ILE A 246 6.30 9.58 -12.45
CA ILE A 246 5.72 9.50 -11.09
C ILE A 246 6.23 8.27 -10.35
N TYR A 247 6.33 7.13 -11.04
CA TYR A 247 6.94 5.92 -10.47
C TYR A 247 8.43 6.13 -10.22
N ARG A 248 9.18 6.70 -11.17
CA ARG A 248 10.62 7.04 -11.00
C ARG A 248 10.86 8.10 -9.92
N LEU A 249 10.00 9.12 -9.80
CA LEU A 249 10.07 10.09 -8.70
C LEU A 249 9.77 9.41 -7.37
N GLY A 250 8.77 8.51 -7.34
CA GLY A 250 8.38 7.76 -6.16
C GLY A 250 9.49 6.82 -5.68
N THR A 251 10.18 6.12 -6.59
CA THR A 251 11.29 5.21 -6.28
C THR A 251 12.54 5.98 -5.85
N ASN A 252 12.90 7.06 -6.54
CA ASN A 252 14.00 7.95 -6.11
C ASN A 252 13.69 8.62 -4.77
N PHE A 253 12.43 9.04 -4.58
CA PHE A 253 11.96 9.54 -3.32
C PHE A 253 12.01 8.48 -2.25
N ALA A 254 11.76 7.20 -2.53
CA ALA A 254 11.82 6.09 -1.56
C ALA A 254 13.26 5.77 -1.11
N LEU A 255 14.31 6.09 -1.89
CA LEU A 255 15.70 5.74 -1.59
C LEU A 255 16.48 6.68 -0.64
N LEU A 256 15.96 7.86 -0.32
CA LEU A 256 16.57 8.75 0.68
C LEU A 256 16.50 8.15 2.11
N LYS A 257 17.50 8.44 2.94
CA LYS A 257 17.56 7.95 4.33
C LYS A 257 16.92 8.95 5.28
N PHE A 258 16.18 8.46 6.27
CA PHE A 258 15.72 9.30 7.38
C PHE A 258 16.83 9.47 8.43
N SER A 259 16.75 10.56 9.21
CA SER A 259 17.68 10.76 10.32
C SER A 259 17.41 9.73 11.43
N ARG A 260 18.39 9.50 12.31
CA ARG A 260 18.24 8.58 13.45
C ARG A 260 17.08 8.98 14.36
N ASP A 261 16.84 10.28 14.54
CA ASP A 261 15.73 10.77 15.37
C ASP A 261 14.37 10.59 14.70
N GLN A 262 14.32 10.72 13.36
CA GLN A 262 13.10 10.43 12.60
C GLN A 262 12.73 8.94 12.67
N GLU A 263 13.71 8.04 12.57
CA GLU A 263 13.48 6.59 12.76
C GLU A 263 13.05 6.27 14.19
N ARG A 264 13.66 6.89 15.22
CA ARG A 264 13.25 6.72 16.63
C ARG A 264 11.79 7.10 16.86
N GLU A 265 11.39 8.23 16.29
CA GLU A 265 10.04 8.73 16.42
C GLU A 265 9.05 7.85 15.62
N ALA A 266 9.42 7.42 14.42
CA ALA A 266 8.62 6.51 13.62
C ALA A 266 8.45 5.12 14.27
N ASP A 267 9.51 4.56 14.87
CA ASP A 267 9.47 3.31 15.63
C ASP A 267 8.43 3.40 16.76
N PHE A 268 8.48 4.49 17.55
CA PHE A 268 7.55 4.68 18.68
C PHE A 268 6.11 4.79 18.21
N PHE A 269 5.83 5.74 17.31
CA PHE A 269 4.45 5.99 16.88
C PHE A 269 3.89 4.85 16.03
N GLY A 270 4.71 4.16 15.23
CA GLY A 270 4.28 3.00 14.47
C GLY A 270 3.81 1.85 15.37
N LEU A 271 4.61 1.52 16.40
CA LEU A 271 4.23 0.54 17.43
C LEU A 271 2.97 0.98 18.20
N TYR A 272 2.91 2.26 18.57
CA TYR A 272 1.77 2.82 19.29
C TYR A 272 0.47 2.79 18.46
N TYR A 273 0.53 3.12 17.16
CA TYR A 273 -0.63 3.06 16.28
C TYR A 273 -1.13 1.62 16.10
N ALA A 274 -0.22 0.66 15.90
CA ALA A 274 -0.59 -0.74 15.81
C ALA A 274 -1.24 -1.26 17.10
N TYR A 275 -0.68 -0.90 18.27
CA TYR A 275 -1.25 -1.22 19.57
C TYR A 275 -2.67 -0.65 19.73
N LEU A 276 -2.87 0.65 19.45
CA LEU A 276 -4.18 1.28 19.52
C LEU A 276 -5.19 0.67 18.54
N ALA A 277 -4.72 0.23 17.36
CA ALA A 277 -5.53 -0.46 16.36
C ALA A 277 -5.92 -1.89 16.78
N GLY A 278 -5.47 -2.36 17.95
CA GLY A 278 -5.80 -3.66 18.54
C GLY A 278 -4.96 -4.82 18.00
N TYR A 279 -3.74 -4.55 17.54
CA TYR A 279 -2.77 -5.60 17.24
C TYR A 279 -1.96 -5.97 18.49
N ASP A 280 -1.55 -7.24 18.58
CA ASP A 280 -0.67 -7.70 19.65
C ASP A 280 0.69 -6.99 19.55
N LEU A 281 1.02 -6.20 20.56
CA LEU A 281 2.19 -5.35 20.53
C LEU A 281 3.51 -6.15 20.50
N ASP A 282 3.55 -7.34 21.10
CA ASP A 282 4.75 -8.19 21.07
C ASP A 282 4.97 -8.78 19.68
N GLU A 283 3.91 -9.17 18.98
CA GLU A 283 3.95 -9.62 17.59
C GLU A 283 4.36 -8.48 16.63
N VAL A 284 3.77 -7.29 16.80
CA VAL A 284 4.15 -6.09 16.01
C VAL A 284 5.64 -5.80 16.21
N ALA A 285 6.15 -5.82 17.44
CA ALA A 285 7.56 -5.59 17.73
C ALA A 285 8.47 -6.70 17.19
N ARG A 286 8.02 -7.96 17.20
CA ARG A 286 8.75 -9.11 16.65
C ARG A 286 9.03 -8.96 15.16
N THR A 287 8.24 -8.19 14.41
CA THR A 287 8.45 -7.91 12.98
C THR A 287 9.88 -7.51 12.66
N TRP A 288 10.47 -6.60 13.44
CA TRP A 288 11.82 -6.10 13.18
C TRP A 288 12.89 -7.17 13.40
N VAL A 289 12.71 -8.03 14.40
CA VAL A 289 13.58 -9.19 14.63
C VAL A 289 13.42 -10.21 13.49
N TYR A 290 12.18 -10.47 13.09
CA TYR A 290 11.86 -11.38 11.99
C TYR A 290 12.50 -10.92 10.68
N LEU A 291 12.26 -9.67 10.26
CA LEU A 291 12.87 -9.09 9.06
C LEU A 291 14.40 -9.09 9.13
N GLY A 292 14.99 -8.79 10.30
CA GLY A 292 16.44 -8.88 10.49
C GLY A 292 17.01 -10.30 10.37
N ALA A 293 16.19 -11.33 10.53
CA ALA A 293 16.59 -12.74 10.42
C ALA A 293 16.36 -13.31 9.02
N VAL A 294 15.27 -12.95 8.34
CA VAL A 294 14.89 -13.53 7.04
C VAL A 294 15.41 -12.75 5.83
N LEU A 295 15.71 -11.45 6.00
CA LEU A 295 16.22 -10.63 4.91
C LEU A 295 17.74 -10.82 4.74
N PRO A 296 18.22 -10.95 3.48
CA PRO A 296 19.64 -11.09 3.23
C PRO A 296 20.38 -9.80 3.62
N ARG A 297 21.51 -9.95 4.33
CA ARG A 297 22.40 -8.81 4.66
C ARG A 297 23.24 -8.36 3.45
N ILE A 298 23.55 -9.28 2.54
CA ILE A 298 24.27 -9.03 1.29
C ILE A 298 23.22 -8.82 0.20
N LYS A 299 23.28 -7.69 -0.53
CA LYS A 299 22.19 -7.17 -1.39
C LYS A 299 20.91 -6.92 -0.59
N ALA A 300 21.04 -6.11 0.45
CA ALA A 300 19.93 -5.72 1.30
C ALA A 300 18.80 -5.09 0.45
N PRO A 301 17.53 -5.49 0.65
CA PRO A 301 16.42 -4.92 -0.09
C PRO A 301 16.27 -3.42 0.19
N PRO A 302 15.60 -2.66 -0.70
CA PRO A 302 15.39 -1.22 -0.55
C PRO A 302 14.90 -0.81 0.84
N PHE A 303 14.00 -1.58 1.44
CA PHE A 303 13.51 -1.36 2.81
C PHE A 303 14.63 -1.26 3.85
N LEU A 304 15.63 -2.14 3.82
CA LEU A 304 16.75 -2.12 4.77
C LEU A 304 17.75 -0.99 4.50
N LEU A 305 17.82 -0.48 3.27
CA LEU A 305 18.68 0.64 2.92
C LEU A 305 18.16 1.96 3.50
N THR A 306 16.83 2.09 3.57
CA THR A 306 16.13 3.30 4.04
C THR A 306 15.77 3.21 5.52
N HIS A 307 15.49 1.99 6.01
CA HIS A 307 15.18 1.68 7.41
C HIS A 307 16.11 0.59 7.96
N PRO A 308 17.39 0.91 8.26
CA PRO A 308 18.33 -0.08 8.77
C PRO A 308 17.83 -0.75 10.06
N ILE A 309 17.94 -2.07 10.12
CA ILE A 309 17.66 -2.86 11.32
C ILE A 309 18.99 -3.11 12.03
N THR A 310 19.27 -2.34 13.07
CA THR A 310 20.47 -2.47 13.91
C THR A 310 20.13 -3.08 15.27
N GLU A 311 21.13 -3.64 15.95
CA GLU A 311 21.00 -4.17 17.31
C GLU A 311 20.52 -3.07 18.28
N GLU A 312 21.02 -1.84 18.11
CA GLU A 312 20.56 -0.67 18.88
C GLU A 312 19.06 -0.40 18.66
N ARG A 313 18.58 -0.46 17.40
CA ARG A 313 17.18 -0.27 17.07
C ARG A 313 16.30 -1.35 17.70
N LEU A 314 16.72 -2.62 17.60
CA LEU A 314 15.99 -3.75 18.20
C LEU A 314 15.92 -3.65 19.74
N ALA A 315 17.02 -3.27 20.40
CA ALA A 315 17.04 -3.02 21.83
C ALA A 315 16.10 -1.87 22.23
N ARG A 316 16.06 -0.81 21.41
CA ARG A 316 15.17 0.33 21.61
C ARG A 316 13.70 -0.03 21.43
N ILE A 317 13.35 -0.82 20.41
CA ILE A 317 11.98 -1.33 20.21
C ILE A 317 11.48 -2.06 21.46
N ARG A 318 12.32 -2.88 22.11
CA ARG A 318 11.95 -3.53 23.39
C ARG A 318 11.63 -2.52 24.49
N LYS A 319 12.39 -1.42 24.59
CA LYS A 319 12.08 -0.34 25.55
C LYS A 319 10.75 0.33 25.23
N ILE A 320 10.50 0.63 23.94
CA ILE A 320 9.25 1.23 23.49
C ILE A 320 8.05 0.35 23.86
N VAL A 321 8.13 -0.96 23.61
CA VAL A 321 7.07 -1.92 23.96
C VAL A 321 6.74 -1.85 25.45
N ARG A 322 7.76 -1.88 26.32
CA ARG A 322 7.58 -1.74 27.77
C ARG A 322 6.88 -0.42 28.13
N LEU A 323 7.32 0.71 27.56
CA LEU A 323 6.73 2.01 27.84
C LEU A 323 5.27 2.11 27.40
N ILE A 324 4.93 1.59 26.21
CA ILE A 324 3.55 1.58 25.72
C ILE A 324 2.66 0.74 26.65
N LYS A 325 3.14 -0.44 27.10
CA LYS A 325 2.42 -1.29 28.07
C LYS A 325 2.23 -0.62 29.43
N GLU A 326 3.18 0.22 29.84
CA GLU A 326 3.09 1.05 31.06
C GLU A 326 2.22 2.31 30.88
N GLY A 327 1.68 2.56 29.68
CA GLY A 327 0.87 3.75 29.38
C GLY A 327 1.65 5.06 29.28
N LYS A 328 2.96 4.99 29.09
CA LYS A 328 3.86 6.16 28.99
C LYS A 328 3.85 6.78 27.60
N THR A 329 4.18 8.07 27.52
CA THR A 329 4.14 8.84 26.28
C THR A 329 5.47 8.83 25.53
N PHE A 330 5.48 9.40 24.31
CA PHE A 330 6.72 9.61 23.56
C PHE A 330 7.68 10.56 24.29
N GLU A 331 7.15 11.57 24.98
CA GLU A 331 7.95 12.50 25.79
C GLU A 331 8.64 11.78 26.96
N ASP A 332 7.97 10.80 27.57
CA ASP A 332 8.58 9.96 28.61
C ASP A 332 9.72 9.11 28.02
N PHE A 333 9.52 8.56 26.82
CA PHE A 333 10.56 7.83 26.10
C PHE A 333 11.78 8.69 25.80
N MET A 334 11.58 9.94 25.35
CA MET A 334 12.68 10.87 25.06
C MET A 334 13.43 11.35 26.31
N LYS A 335 12.79 11.30 27.49
CA LYS A 335 13.40 11.64 28.79
C LYS A 335 14.14 10.48 29.44
N GLU A 336 13.88 9.24 29.02
CA GLU A 336 14.56 8.06 29.56
C GLU A 336 16.06 8.13 29.21
N LYS A 337 16.87 8.60 30.16
CA LYS A 337 18.33 8.66 30.01
C LYS A 337 18.86 7.23 29.84
N SER A 338 19.81 7.05 28.93
CA SER A 338 20.63 5.83 28.94
C SER A 338 21.30 5.71 30.30
N PRO A 339 21.28 4.52 30.92
CA PRO A 339 21.91 4.28 32.22
C PRO A 339 23.41 4.57 32.18
#